data_AF-F9D7D8-F1
#
_entry.id   AF-F9D7D8-F1
#
_cell.length_a   1.000
_cell.length_b   1.000
_cell.length_c   1.000
_cell.angle_alpha   90.00
_cell.angle_beta   90.00
_cell.angle_gamma   90.00
#
_symmetry.space_group_name_H-M   'P 1'
#
loop_
_entity.id
_entity.type
_entity.pdbx_description
1 polymer ?
#
loop_
_entity_poly.entity_id
_entity_poly.type
_entity_poly.pdbx_seq_one_letter_code
_entity_poly.pdbx_strand_id
1 'polypeptide(L)'
;MEKKYRWTRHFLLIISIGIISANHIFITYGEQIRGGDVCGIIFAYIVAYLLLIYLNIYIFIPKLLQQERYVQYAAVLLAAIFTFEIANVGLEYYIHFKYQIPFGLYSFFSDGRNKAVDFFSDFSVLTLSVTSITVIVFYKHWIQMTEMEEQIETRRLTVELENLRNKIGSEFLLAK
;
A
#
# COMPACT_ATOMS: atom_id res chain seq x y z
N MET A 1 12.44 -4.11 20.91
CA MET A 1 13.02 -2.90 20.28
C MET A 1 12.04 -2.23 19.30
N GLU A 2 10.76 -2.03 19.66
CA GLU A 2 9.68 -1.99 18.63
C GLU A 2 8.99 -0.64 18.35
N LYS A 3 9.13 0.38 19.21
CA LYS A 3 8.39 1.65 19.02
C LYS A 3 9.12 2.70 18.14
N LYS A 4 10.45 2.68 18.11
CA LYS A 4 11.25 3.78 17.52
C LYS A 4 11.33 3.74 15.99
N TYR A 5 11.17 2.56 15.37
CA TYR A 5 11.30 2.37 13.92
C TYR A 5 9.98 2.44 13.13
N ARG A 6 8.82 2.57 13.80
CA ARG A 6 7.53 2.72 13.09
C ARG A 6 7.49 4.02 12.28
N TRP A 7 7.89 5.12 12.91
CA TRP A 7 7.93 6.45 12.29
C TRP A 7 8.92 6.53 11.14
N THR A 8 10.09 5.92 11.27
CA THR A 8 11.14 5.95 10.24
C THR A 8 10.66 5.30 8.94
N ARG A 9 9.90 4.20 9.00
CA ARG A 9 9.36 3.54 7.80
C ARG A 9 8.29 4.38 7.11
N HIS A 10 7.42 5.04 7.87
CA HIS A 10 6.43 5.97 7.31
C HIS A 10 7.09 7.20 6.70
N PHE A 11 8.12 7.75 7.36
CA PHE A 11 8.91 8.87 6.82
C PHE A 11 9.63 8.52 5.52
N LEU A 12 10.25 7.34 5.45
CA LEU A 12 10.93 6.86 4.24
C LEU A 12 9.95 6.73 3.08
N LEU A 13 8.76 6.17 3.32
CA LEU A 13 7.70 6.10 2.31
C LEU A 13 7.25 7.49 1.84
N ILE A 14 7.00 8.42 2.78
CA ILE A 14 6.60 9.81 2.46
C ILE A 14 7.67 10.50 1.60
N ILE A 15 8.95 10.35 1.95
CA ILE A 15 10.07 10.94 1.20
C ILE A 15 10.15 10.34 -0.21
N SER A 16 10.07 9.01 -0.35
CA SER A 16 10.10 8.34 -1.65
C SER A 16 8.94 8.79 -2.55
N ILE A 17 7.72 8.87 -2.00
CA ILE A 17 6.54 9.36 -2.73
C ILE A 17 6.72 10.83 -3.13
N GLY A 18 7.29 11.64 -2.24
CA GLY A 18 7.61 13.03 -2.52
C GLY A 18 8.57 13.19 -3.69
N ILE A 19 9.63 12.38 -3.74
CA ILE A 19 10.61 12.39 -4.83
C ILE A 19 9.96 11.95 -6.16
N ILE A 20 9.15 10.89 -6.14
CA ILE A 20 8.46 10.38 -7.34
C ILE A 20 7.46 11.43 -7.85
N SER A 21 6.67 12.04 -6.97
CA SER A 21 5.67 13.05 -7.33
C SER A 21 6.33 14.32 -7.88
N ALA A 22 7.43 14.76 -7.27
CA ALA A 22 8.20 15.90 -7.76
C ALA A 22 8.83 15.62 -9.13
N ASN A 23 9.34 14.39 -9.35
CA ASN A 23 9.89 13.98 -10.63
C ASN A 23 8.82 13.95 -11.73
N HIS A 24 7.66 13.37 -11.44
CA HIS A 24 6.51 13.35 -12.36
C HIS A 24 6.11 14.77 -12.78
N ILE A 25 5.93 15.67 -11.83
CA ILE A 25 5.54 17.06 -12.11
C ILE A 25 6.63 17.81 -12.88
N PHE A 26 7.90 17.56 -12.57
CA PHE A 26 9.01 18.17 -13.30
C PHE A 26 9.08 17.72 -14.77
N ILE A 27 8.82 16.44 -15.04
CA ILE A 27 8.77 15.92 -16.42
C ILE A 27 7.54 16.46 -17.16
N THR A 28 6.37 16.48 -16.52
CA THR A 28 5.12 16.90 -17.17
C THR A 28 5.05 18.41 -17.40
N TYR A 29 5.63 19.23 -16.51
CA TYR A 29 5.40 20.69 -16.49
C TYR A 29 6.68 21.56 -16.47
N GLY A 30 7.87 20.95 -16.59
CA GLY A 30 9.16 21.50 -16.16
C GLY A 30 9.50 22.97 -16.47
N GLU A 31 9.21 23.48 -17.66
CA GLU A 31 9.53 24.87 -18.05
C GLU A 31 8.30 25.81 -18.00
N GLN A 32 7.09 25.25 -17.96
CA GLN A 32 5.84 26.00 -18.22
C GLN A 32 5.23 26.62 -16.97
N ILE A 33 5.61 26.16 -15.77
CA ILE A 33 5.09 26.71 -14.51
C ILE A 33 6.19 27.46 -13.76
N ARG A 34 6.62 28.60 -14.29
CA ARG A 34 7.50 29.54 -13.58
C ARG A 34 6.68 30.43 -12.65
N GLY A 35 6.35 29.93 -11.46
CA GLY A 35 5.98 30.81 -10.35
C GLY A 35 4.86 30.31 -9.44
N GLY A 36 5.15 30.25 -8.14
CA GLY A 36 4.18 30.26 -7.03
C GLY A 36 3.36 29.00 -6.80
N ASP A 37 2.65 28.51 -7.81
CA ASP A 37 1.59 27.49 -7.63
C ASP A 37 2.07 26.04 -7.81
N VAL A 38 3.28 25.83 -8.35
CA VAL A 38 3.89 24.49 -8.53
C VAL A 38 3.97 23.75 -7.20
N CYS A 39 4.39 24.45 -6.14
CA CYS A 39 4.53 23.86 -4.82
C CYS A 39 3.18 23.37 -4.27
N GLY A 40 2.09 24.10 -4.54
CA GLY A 40 0.74 23.70 -4.16
C GLY A 40 0.26 22.47 -4.91
N ILE A 41 0.55 22.38 -6.22
CA ILE A 41 0.23 21.21 -7.05
C ILE A 41 1.03 19.98 -6.58
N ILE A 42 2.34 20.12 -6.37
CA ILE A 42 3.19 19.04 -5.83
C ILE A 42 2.64 18.56 -4.49
N PHE A 43 2.29 19.48 -3.60
CA PHE A 43 1.72 19.13 -2.30
C PHE A 43 0.39 18.38 -2.44
N ALA A 44 -0.51 18.82 -3.31
CA ALA A 44 -1.78 18.15 -3.58
C ALA A 44 -1.59 16.72 -4.12
N TYR A 45 -0.65 16.53 -5.06
CA TYR A 45 -0.30 15.20 -5.58
C TYR A 45 0.27 14.29 -4.48
N ILE A 46 1.21 14.81 -3.67
CA ILE A 46 1.77 14.06 -2.54
C ILE A 46 0.67 13.63 -1.57
N VAL A 47 -0.27 14.54 -1.24
CA VAL A 47 -1.41 14.23 -0.37
C VAL A 47 -2.31 13.17 -0.98
N ALA A 48 -2.63 13.26 -2.28
CA ALA A 48 -3.47 12.28 -2.97
C ALA A 48 -2.83 10.87 -2.99
N TYR A 49 -1.54 10.78 -3.33
CA TYR A 49 -0.79 9.53 -3.29
C TYR A 49 -0.68 8.96 -1.88
N LEU A 50 -0.46 9.81 -0.86
CA LEU A 50 -0.47 9.38 0.54
C LEU A 50 -1.83 8.84 0.95
N LEU A 51 -2.92 9.52 0.61
CA LEU A 51 -4.28 9.07 0.89
C LEU A 51 -4.54 7.68 0.30
N LEU A 52 -4.15 7.46 -0.96
CA LEU A 52 -4.28 6.17 -1.63
C LEU A 52 -3.53 5.05 -0.88
N ILE A 53 -2.26 5.30 -0.52
CA ILE A 53 -1.41 4.32 0.15
C ILE A 53 -1.90 4.05 1.58
N TYR A 54 -2.33 5.08 2.30
CA TYR A 54 -2.89 4.92 3.65
C TYR A 54 -4.22 4.17 3.61
N LEU A 55 -5.10 4.47 2.65
CA LEU A 55 -6.33 3.71 2.44
C LEU A 55 -5.99 2.24 2.15
N ASN A 56 -5.05 1.97 1.24
CA ASN A 56 -4.58 0.62 0.91
C ASN A 56 -4.11 -0.14 2.17
N ILE A 57 -3.22 0.46 2.96
CA ILE A 57 -2.63 -0.20 4.12
C ILE A 57 -3.60 -0.35 5.30
N TYR A 58 -4.45 0.64 5.58
CA TYR A 58 -5.28 0.65 6.79
C TYR A 58 -6.71 0.17 6.58
N ILE A 59 -7.23 0.17 5.36
CA ILE A 59 -8.60 -0.27 5.08
C ILE A 59 -8.58 -1.57 4.29
N PHE A 60 -7.88 -1.61 3.17
CA PHE A 60 -7.93 -2.77 2.29
C PHE A 60 -7.25 -3.99 2.91
N ILE A 61 -6.05 -3.83 3.46
CA ILE A 61 -5.29 -4.93 4.08
C ILE A 61 -6.04 -5.55 5.27
N PRO A 62 -6.42 -4.81 6.34
CA PRO A 62 -7.03 -5.45 7.51
C PRO A 62 -8.46 -5.95 7.28
N LYS A 63 -9.30 -5.27 6.49
CA LYS A 63 -10.69 -5.71 6.32
C LYS A 63 -10.86 -6.92 5.41
N LEU A 64 -10.04 -7.06 4.38
CA LEU A 64 -10.28 -8.05 3.32
C LEU A 64 -9.24 -9.17 3.31
N LEU A 65 -7.99 -8.91 3.71
CA LEU A 65 -6.94 -9.94 3.79
C LEU A 65 -7.17 -10.86 5.00
N GLN A 66 -7.67 -10.33 6.13
CA GLN A 66 -7.93 -11.12 7.35
C GLN A 66 -9.19 -11.99 7.27
N GLN A 67 -10.06 -11.79 6.26
CA GLN A 67 -11.30 -12.56 6.09
C GLN A 67 -11.18 -13.68 5.04
N GLU A 68 -9.97 -14.01 4.56
CA GLU A 68 -9.72 -14.99 3.48
C GLU A 68 -10.40 -14.66 2.13
N ARG A 69 -10.91 -13.43 1.96
CA ARG A 69 -11.63 -12.99 0.74
C ARG A 69 -10.68 -12.40 -0.30
N TYR A 70 -9.68 -13.16 -0.70
CA TYR A 70 -8.59 -12.73 -1.59
C TYR A 70 -9.07 -12.21 -2.96
N VAL A 71 -10.07 -12.86 -3.57
CA VAL A 71 -10.61 -12.46 -4.89
C VAL A 71 -11.33 -11.11 -4.80
N GLN A 72 -12.06 -10.88 -3.71
CA GLN A 72 -12.76 -9.61 -3.50
C GLN A 72 -11.78 -8.49 -3.18
N TYR A 73 -10.72 -8.78 -2.41
CA TYR A 73 -9.63 -7.84 -2.20
C TYR A 73 -9.04 -7.37 -3.53
N ALA A 74 -8.69 -8.30 -4.43
CA ALA A 74 -8.12 -7.97 -5.72
C ALA A 74 -9.08 -7.12 -6.57
N ALA A 75 -10.38 -7.45 -6.58
CA ALA A 75 -11.38 -6.68 -7.32
C ALA A 75 -11.54 -5.24 -6.79
N VAL A 76 -11.66 -5.07 -5.47
CA VAL A 76 -11.83 -3.72 -4.86
C VAL A 76 -10.52 -2.93 -4.99
N LEU A 77 -9.36 -3.59 -4.91
CA LEU A 77 -8.07 -2.95 -5.13
C LEU A 77 -7.92 -2.43 -6.57
N LEU A 78 -8.25 -3.26 -7.57
CA LEU A 78 -8.23 -2.85 -8.97
C LEU A 78 -9.21 -1.70 -9.24
N ALA A 79 -10.41 -1.74 -8.65
CA ALA A 79 -11.38 -0.65 -8.75
C ALA A 79 -10.86 0.65 -8.12
N ALA A 80 -10.15 0.57 -7.00
CA ALA A 80 -9.55 1.73 -6.35
C ALA A 80 -8.40 2.32 -7.19
N ILE A 81 -7.54 1.48 -7.76
CA ILE A 81 -6.46 1.91 -8.67
C ILE A 81 -7.06 2.58 -9.91
N PHE A 82 -8.10 1.97 -10.51
CA PHE A 82 -8.78 2.54 -11.67
C PHE A 82 -9.42 3.90 -11.37
N THR A 83 -10.05 4.04 -10.20
CA THR A 83 -10.65 5.33 -9.77
C THR A 83 -9.57 6.40 -9.54
N PHE A 84 -8.41 6.01 -8.99
CA PHE A 84 -7.28 6.91 -8.79
C PHE A 84 -6.67 7.38 -10.12
N GLU A 85 -6.54 6.49 -11.09
CA GLU A 85 -6.06 6.85 -12.43
C GLU A 85 -6.98 7.83 -13.14
N ILE A 86 -8.30 7.62 -13.07
CA ILE A 86 -9.27 8.58 -13.59
C ILE A 86 -9.14 9.94 -12.88
N ALA A 87 -8.95 9.93 -11.55
CA ALA A 87 -8.75 11.15 -10.79
C ALA A 87 -7.46 11.89 -11.19
N ASN A 88 -6.35 11.18 -11.43
CA ASN A 88 -5.09 11.76 -11.91
C ASN A 88 -5.27 12.46 -13.26
N VAL A 89 -5.92 11.80 -14.23
CA VAL A 89 -6.21 12.38 -15.55
C VAL A 89 -7.11 13.62 -15.42
N GLY A 90 -8.14 13.56 -14.57
CA GLY A 90 -9.02 14.70 -14.31
C GLY A 90 -8.30 15.88 -13.65
N LEU A 91 -7.35 15.61 -12.75
CA LEU A 91 -6.55 16.63 -12.07
C LEU A 91 -5.56 17.28 -13.03
N GLU A 92 -4.93 16.50 -13.90
CA GLU A 92 -4.08 17.00 -14.99
C GLU A 92 -4.88 17.93 -15.94
N TYR A 93 -6.10 17.52 -16.32
CA TYR A 93 -6.98 18.36 -17.13
C TYR A 93 -7.32 19.68 -16.43
N TYR A 94 -7.66 19.62 -15.14
CA TYR A 94 -7.99 20.81 -14.36
C TYR A 94 -6.80 21.79 -14.24
N ILE A 95 -5.58 21.27 -14.07
CA ILE A 95 -4.36 22.09 -14.03
C ILE A 95 -4.15 22.79 -15.39
N HIS A 96 -4.21 22.05 -16.50
CA HIS A 96 -4.05 22.64 -17.83
C HIS A 96 -5.12 23.70 -18.13
N PHE A 97 -6.38 23.45 -17.73
CA PHE A 97 -7.47 24.41 -17.88
C PHE A 97 -7.26 25.67 -17.04
N LYS A 98 -6.86 25.53 -15.77
CA LYS A 98 -6.71 26.66 -14.84
C LYS A 98 -5.49 27.53 -15.14
N TYR A 99 -4.37 26.93 -15.52
CA TYR A 99 -3.11 27.65 -15.78
C TYR A 99 -2.89 27.96 -17.27
N GLN A 100 -3.83 27.60 -18.16
CA GLN A 100 -3.73 27.78 -19.61
C GLN A 100 -2.39 27.28 -20.20
N ILE A 101 -1.88 26.18 -19.64
CA ILE A 101 -0.64 25.57 -20.10
C ILE A 101 -0.97 24.76 -21.36
N PRO A 102 -0.26 24.94 -22.48
CA PRO A 102 -0.47 24.10 -23.65
C PRO A 102 -0.02 22.67 -23.32
N PHE A 103 -0.85 21.68 -23.67
CA PHE A 103 -0.58 20.27 -23.45
C PHE A 103 0.78 19.89 -24.06
N GLY A 104 1.78 19.68 -23.18
CA GLY A 104 3.14 19.33 -23.59
C GLY A 104 3.23 17.92 -24.17
N LEU A 105 4.40 17.55 -24.70
CA LEU A 105 4.68 16.23 -25.30
C LEU A 105 4.55 15.06 -24.30
N TYR A 106 4.58 15.37 -23.00
CA TYR A 106 4.44 14.42 -21.88
C TYR A 106 3.08 14.53 -21.17
N SER A 107 2.15 15.35 -21.68
CA SER A 107 0.79 15.44 -21.14
C SER A 107 -0.11 14.37 -21.77
N PHE A 108 -1.02 13.83 -20.96
CA PHE A 108 -2.01 12.82 -21.37
C PHE A 108 -2.88 13.27 -22.56
N PHE A 109 -3.07 14.59 -22.73
CA PHE A 109 -3.89 15.15 -23.80
C PHE A 109 -3.11 15.60 -25.05
N SER A 110 -1.82 15.26 -25.16
CA SER A 110 -1.02 15.62 -26.35
C SER A 110 -1.55 14.96 -27.63
N ASP A 111 -1.67 15.75 -28.71
CA ASP A 111 -2.30 15.33 -29.99
C ASP A 111 -1.56 14.20 -30.74
N GLY A 112 -0.34 13.85 -30.33
CA GLY A 112 0.48 12.80 -30.97
C GLY A 112 0.52 11.45 -30.25
N ARG A 113 -0.14 11.30 -29.09
CA ARG A 113 -0.04 10.10 -28.25
C ARG A 113 -1.32 9.27 -28.25
N ASN A 114 -1.13 7.95 -28.18
CA ASN A 114 -2.24 7.02 -28.09
C ASN A 114 -2.71 6.91 -26.63
N LYS A 115 -3.70 7.74 -26.26
CA LYS A 115 -4.20 7.92 -24.89
C LYS A 115 -4.54 6.61 -24.16
N ALA A 116 -5.04 5.62 -24.90
CA ALA A 116 -5.35 4.31 -24.34
C ALA A 116 -4.09 3.56 -23.89
N VAL A 117 -3.01 3.63 -24.66
CA VAL A 117 -1.75 2.93 -24.36
C VAL A 117 -1.08 3.54 -23.13
N ASP A 118 -1.08 4.87 -23.02
CA ASP A 118 -0.54 5.56 -21.84
C ASP A 118 -1.35 5.21 -20.58
N PHE A 119 -2.68 5.26 -20.66
CA PHE A 119 -3.55 4.85 -19.55
C PHE A 119 -3.31 3.40 -19.11
N PHE A 120 -3.19 2.47 -20.06
CA PHE A 120 -2.91 1.06 -19.73
C PHE A 120 -1.50 0.87 -19.15
N SER A 121 -0.52 1.62 -19.65
CA SER A 121 0.84 1.62 -19.12
C SER A 121 0.84 2.06 -17.65
N ASP A 122 0.27 3.22 -17.35
CA ASP A 122 0.25 3.79 -16.00
C ASP A 122 -0.56 2.91 -15.04
N PHE A 123 -1.72 2.41 -15.47
CA PHE A 123 -2.52 1.44 -14.74
C PHE A 123 -1.74 0.16 -14.43
N SER A 124 -0.98 -0.38 -15.39
CA SER A 124 -0.19 -1.60 -15.20
C SER A 124 0.94 -1.41 -14.20
N VAL A 125 1.65 -0.28 -14.27
CA VAL A 125 2.74 0.07 -13.36
C VAL A 125 2.22 0.23 -11.93
N LEU A 126 1.10 0.93 -11.75
CA LEU A 126 0.47 1.08 -10.44
C LEU A 126 -0.05 -0.23 -9.87
N THR A 127 -0.64 -1.08 -10.71
CA THR A 127 -1.10 -2.41 -10.27
C THR A 127 0.06 -3.28 -9.81
N LEU A 128 1.17 -3.33 -10.56
CA LEU A 128 2.36 -4.10 -10.20
C LEU A 128 3.01 -3.60 -8.91
N SER A 129 3.14 -2.28 -8.75
CA SER A 129 3.76 -1.68 -7.57
C SER A 129 2.93 -1.92 -6.30
N VAL A 130 1.61 -1.70 -6.35
CA VAL A 130 0.73 -1.92 -5.19
C VAL A 130 0.61 -3.40 -4.86
N THR A 131 0.57 -4.27 -5.87
CA THR A 131 0.56 -5.73 -5.67
C THR A 131 1.85 -6.18 -4.99
N SER A 132 3.01 -5.64 -5.39
CA SER A 132 4.30 -5.96 -4.79
C SER A 132 4.36 -5.59 -3.31
N ILE A 133 3.86 -4.41 -2.93
CA ILE A 133 3.77 -3.99 -1.53
C ILE A 133 2.83 -4.91 -0.74
N THR A 134 1.69 -5.26 -1.33
CA THR A 134 0.69 -6.13 -0.72
C THR A 134 1.25 -7.53 -0.44
N VAL A 135 1.94 -8.13 -1.40
CA VAL A 135 2.56 -9.47 -1.27
C VAL A 135 3.58 -9.48 -0.13
N ILE A 136 4.41 -8.44 0.00
CA ILE A 136 5.40 -8.35 1.08
C ILE A 136 4.72 -8.24 2.46
N VAL A 137 3.66 -7.43 2.57
CA VAL A 137 2.91 -7.29 3.83
C VAL A 137 2.20 -8.59 4.20
N PHE A 138 1.59 -9.26 3.21
CA PHE A 138 0.96 -10.56 3.39
C PHE A 138 1.96 -11.61 3.87
N TYR A 139 3.11 -11.74 3.20
CA TYR A 139 4.16 -12.68 3.58
C TYR A 139 4.65 -12.45 5.02
N LYS A 140 4.83 -11.18 5.41
CA LYS A 140 5.20 -10.85 6.79
C LYS A 140 4.12 -11.28 7.79
N HIS A 141 2.85 -11.02 7.47
CA HIS A 141 1.75 -11.42 8.35
C HIS A 141 1.62 -12.93 8.46
N TRP A 142 1.84 -13.64 7.35
CA TRP A 142 1.86 -15.10 7.30
C TRP A 142 2.90 -15.69 8.25
N ILE A 143 4.16 -15.23 8.17
CA ILE A 143 5.23 -15.68 9.08
C ILE A 143 4.84 -15.45 10.55
N GLN A 144 4.32 -14.27 10.87
CA GLN A 144 3.93 -13.95 12.24
C GLN A 144 2.79 -14.83 12.76
N MET A 145 1.84 -15.20 11.89
CA MET A 145 0.76 -16.14 12.24
C MET A 145 1.32 -17.54 12.48
N THR A 146 2.20 -18.04 11.61
CA THR A 146 2.82 -19.37 11.75
C THR A 146 3.67 -19.48 13.02
N GLU A 147 4.49 -18.46 13.33
CA GLU A 147 5.28 -18.41 14.56
C GLU A 147 4.39 -18.42 15.82
N MET A 148 3.24 -17.72 15.76
CA MET A 148 2.31 -17.68 16.88
C MET A 148 1.60 -19.02 17.09
N GLU A 149 1.22 -19.71 16.01
CA GLU A 149 0.63 -21.06 16.07
C GLU A 149 1.60 -22.08 16.68
N GLU A 150 2.86 -22.09 16.26
CA GLU A 150 3.90 -22.99 16.80
C GLU A 150 4.12 -22.75 18.31
N GLN A 151 4.12 -21.48 18.74
CA GLN A 151 4.22 -21.13 20.17
C GLN A 151 2.99 -21.58 20.98
N ILE A 152 1.80 -21.55 20.39
CA ILE A 152 0.57 -22.01 21.04
C ILE A 152 0.56 -23.53 21.15
N GLU A 153 0.97 -24.24 20.10
CA GLU A 153 1.01 -25.71 20.07
C GLU A 153 2.03 -26.25 21.07
N THR A 154 3.26 -25.70 21.06
CA THR A 154 4.31 -26.08 22.02
C THR A 154 3.89 -25.86 23.47
N ARG A 155 3.24 -24.71 23.79
CA ARG A 155 2.67 -24.45 25.12
C ARG A 155 1.57 -25.45 25.49
N ARG A 156 0.66 -25.78 24.56
CA ARG A 156 -0.40 -26.77 24.81
C ARG A 156 0.19 -28.13 25.16
N LEU A 157 1.15 -28.61 24.36
CA LEU A 157 1.81 -29.90 24.59
C LEU A 157 2.54 -29.94 25.93
N THR A 158 3.22 -28.86 26.33
CA THR A 158 3.89 -28.81 27.66
C THR A 158 2.90 -28.87 28.81
N VAL A 159 1.77 -28.15 28.71
CA VAL A 159 0.71 -28.17 29.72
C VAL A 159 0.03 -29.55 29.81
N GLU A 160 -0.23 -30.21 28.68
CA GLU A 160 -0.79 -31.57 28.67
C GLU A 160 0.16 -32.59 29.31
N LEU A 161 1.45 -32.53 28.97
CA LEU A 161 2.47 -33.39 29.58
C LEU A 161 2.57 -33.17 31.09
N GLU A 162 2.52 -31.93 31.56
CA GLU A 162 2.56 -31.62 32.98
C GLU A 162 1.31 -32.11 33.73
N ASN A 163 0.13 -31.99 33.11
CA ASN A 163 -1.12 -32.54 33.64
C ASN A 163 -1.09 -34.07 33.72
N LEU A 164 -0.61 -34.75 32.67
CA LEU A 164 -0.46 -36.21 32.66
C LEU A 164 0.52 -36.67 33.75
N ARG A 165 1.67 -35.99 33.87
CA ARG A 165 2.66 -36.26 34.92
C ARG A 165 2.05 -36.09 36.32
N ASN A 166 1.32 -35.01 36.55
CA ASN A 166 0.67 -34.75 37.84
C ASN A 166 -0.40 -35.80 38.16
N LYS A 167 -1.19 -36.23 37.17
CA LYS A 167 -2.22 -37.25 37.37
C LYS A 167 -1.62 -38.60 37.74
N ILE A 168 -0.60 -39.06 37.03
CA ILE A 168 0.14 -40.29 37.35
C ILE A 168 0.80 -40.19 38.73
N GLY A 169 1.47 -39.08 39.02
CA GLY A 169 2.11 -38.86 40.33
C GLY A 169 1.10 -38.87 41.48
N SER A 170 -0.08 -38.28 41.28
CA SER A 170 -1.17 -38.29 42.28
C SER A 170 -1.78 -39.69 42.47
N GLU A 171 -1.98 -40.46 41.40
CA GLU A 171 -2.45 -41.86 41.50
C GLU A 171 -1.43 -42.74 42.21
N PHE A 172 -0.12 -42.55 41.94
CA PHE A 172 0.94 -43.28 42.62
C PHE A 172 1.05 -42.93 44.10
N LEU A 173 0.82 -41.67 44.47
CA LEU A 173 0.82 -41.22 45.86
C LEU A 173 -0.40 -41.70 46.65
N LEU A 174 -1.54 -41.92 45.99
CA LEU A 174 -2.77 -42.43 46.61
C LEU A 174 -2.80 -43.96 46.72
N ALA A 175 -1.96 -44.67 45.95
CA ALA A 175 -1.88 -46.14 45.93
C ALA A 175 -0.90 -46.73 46.97
N LYS A 176 -0.23 -45.89 47.77
CA LYS A 176 0.69 -46.27 48.85
C LYS A 176 0.07 -45.99 50.22
#